data_AF-A0A7K4MUD3-F1
#
_entry.id   AF-A0A7K4MUD3-F1
#
_cell.length_a   1.000
_cell.length_b   1.000
_cell.length_c   1.000
_cell.angle_alpha   90.00
_cell.angle_beta   90.00
_cell.angle_gamma   90.00
#
_symmetry.space_group_name_H-M   'P 1'
#
loop_
_entity.id
_entity.type
_entity.pdbx_description
1 polymer ?
#
loop_
_entity_poly.entity_id
_entity_poly.type
_entity_poly.pdbx_seq_one_letter_code
_entity_poly.pdbx_strand_id
1 'polypeptide(L)' 'MTQISNEDRERVKLLRLVSDSKNEFKKLSLEQLKRLEELVKKKDYSHDKKAHKSKMKLLGKINVRIYEITEGRSIWG' A
#
# COMPACT_ATOMS: atom_id res chain seq x y z
N MET A 1 25.56 8.56 3.19
CA MET A 1 24.83 7.41 2.62
C MET A 1 23.52 7.29 3.37
N THR A 2 22.38 7.48 2.71
CA THR A 2 21.06 7.36 3.35
C THR A 2 20.91 5.94 3.90
N GLN A 3 20.86 5.81 5.23
CA GLN A 3 20.58 4.53 5.87
C GLN A 3 19.15 4.13 5.50
N ILE A 4 19.01 3.27 4.49
CA ILE A 4 17.73 2.67 4.16
C ILE A 4 17.43 1.67 5.28
N SER A 5 16.52 2.04 6.17
CA SER A 5 16.01 1.14 7.22
C SER A 5 15.42 -0.13 6.59
N ASN A 6 15.48 -1.25 7.30
CA ASN A 6 14.85 -2.51 6.88
C ASN A 6 13.36 -2.31 6.56
N GLU A 7 12.66 -1.44 7.30
CA GLU A 7 11.28 -1.05 7.02
C GLU A 7 11.12 -0.34 5.66
N ASP A 8 12.07 0.49 5.25
CA ASP A 8 12.00 1.18 3.96
C ASP A 8 12.26 0.22 2.80
N ARG A 9 13.16 -0.76 2.98
CA ARG A 9 13.36 -1.86 2.03
C ARG A 9 12.10 -2.71 1.87
N GLU A 10 11.46 -3.05 2.98
CA GLU A 10 10.21 -3.81 2.99
C GLU A 10 9.08 -3.04 2.30
N ARG A 11 8.94 -1.75 2.60
CA ARG A 11 7.99 -0.84 1.94
C ARG A 11 8.17 -0.82 0.43
N VAL A 12 9.41 -0.67 -0.05
CA VAL A 12 9.71 -0.66 -1.49
C VAL A 12 9.38 -2.01 -2.13
N LYS A 13 9.70 -3.12 -1.47
CA LYS A 13 9.37 -4.47 -1.97
C LYS A 13 7.86 -4.65 -2.14
N LEU A 14 7.07 -4.27 -1.14
CA LEU A 14 5.60 -4.35 -1.19
C LEU A 14 5.02 -3.39 -2.24
N LEU A 15 5.52 -2.15 -2.32
CA LEU A 15 5.10 -1.19 -3.35
C LEU A 15 5.37 -1.67 -4.78
N ARG A 16 6.48 -2.39 -4.97
CA ARG A 16 6.84 -2.96 -6.27
C ARG A 16 5.83 -4.03 -6.68
N LEU A 17 5.43 -4.92 -5.76
CA LEU A 17 4.38 -5.91 -6.00
C LEU A 17 3.02 -5.27 -6.37
N VAL A 18 2.67 -4.14 -5.74
CA VAL A 18 1.45 -3.39 -6.09
C VAL A 18 1.51 -2.76 -7.48
N SER A 19 2.70 -2.35 -7.89
CA SER A 19 2.91 -1.57 -9.12
C SER A 19 3.24 -2.44 -10.33
N ASP A 20 3.61 -3.71 -10.12
CA ASP A 20 4.04 -4.64 -11.16
C ASP A 20 2.90 -4.99 -12.14
N SER A 21 1.68 -5.20 -11.63
CA SER A 21 0.49 -5.37 -12.47
C SER A 21 -0.82 -5.10 -11.70
N LYS A 22 -1.87 -4.71 -12.43
CA LYS A 22 -3.21 -4.47 -11.89
C LYS A 22 -3.78 -5.68 -11.13
N ASN A 23 -3.36 -6.89 -11.50
CA ASN A 23 -3.82 -8.12 -10.86
C ASN A 23 -3.00 -8.50 -9.63
N GLU A 24 -1.72 -8.12 -9.54
CA GLU A 24 -0.86 -8.46 -8.41
C GLU A 24 -1.33 -7.77 -7.12
N PHE A 25 -1.87 -6.54 -7.23
CA PHE A 25 -2.51 -5.88 -6.10
C PHE A 25 -3.67 -6.70 -5.50
N LYS A 26 -4.44 -7.40 -6.34
CA LYS A 26 -5.55 -8.25 -5.89
C LYS A 26 -5.07 -9.55 -5.24
N LYS A 27 -3.86 -10.01 -5.55
CA LYS A 27 -3.24 -11.22 -4.99
C LYS A 27 -2.60 -11.01 -3.63
N LEU A 28 -2.44 -9.76 -3.18
CA LEU A 28 -1.90 -9.49 -1.84
C LEU A 28 -2.85 -10.02 -0.76
N SER A 29 -2.24 -10.69 0.21
CA SER A 29 -2.94 -11.20 1.41
C SER A 29 -3.31 -10.07 2.35
N LEU A 30 -4.30 -10.29 3.22
CA LEU A 30 -4.75 -9.33 4.23
C LEU A 30 -3.58 -8.78 5.07
N GLU A 31 -2.68 -9.67 5.51
CA GLU A 31 -1.50 -9.30 6.30
C GLU A 31 -0.53 -8.41 5.51
N GLN A 32 -0.29 -8.72 4.23
CA GLN A 32 0.58 -7.92 3.37
C GLN A 32 -0.01 -6.53 3.11
N LEU A 33 -1.34 -6.43 2.96
CA LEU A 33 -2.06 -5.17 2.80
C LEU A 33 -1.99 -4.30 4.06
N LYS A 34 -2.27 -4.87 5.24
CA LYS A 34 -2.13 -4.17 6.52
C LYS A 34 -0.69 -3.70 6.76
N ARG A 35 0.29 -4.55 6.44
CA ARG A 35 1.71 -4.20 6.56
C ARG A 35 2.10 -3.06 5.64
N LEU A 36 1.66 -3.10 4.37
CA LEU A 36 1.88 -2.02 3.42
C LEU A 36 1.20 -0.71 3.88
N GLU A 37 -0.01 -0.79 4.43
CA GLU A 37 -0.73 0.36 4.97
C GLU A 37 0.09 1.07 6.07
N GLU A 38 0.60 0.31 7.04
CA GLU A 38 1.39 0.82 8.15
C GLU A 38 2.68 1.51 7.66
N LEU A 39 3.43 0.84 6.78
CA LEU A 39 4.69 1.35 6.23
C LEU A 39 4.48 2.62 5.40
N VAL A 40 3.39 2.68 4.63
CA VAL A 40 3.03 3.85 3.83
C VAL A 40 2.56 5.00 4.73
N LYS A 41 1.82 4.72 5.81
CA LYS A 41 1.42 5.72 6.81
C LYS A 41 2.61 6.36 7.50
N LYS A 42 3.58 5.56 7.98
CA LYS A 42 4.81 5.99 8.66
C LYS A 42 5.69 6.90 7.80
N LYS A 43 5.72 6.68 6.47
CA LYS A 43 6.56 7.48 5.58
C LYS A 43 6.00 8.90 5.43
N ASP A 44 6.78 9.90 5.83
CA ASP A 44 6.43 11.29 5.59
C ASP A 44 6.69 11.69 4.13
N TYR A 45 5.67 12.28 3.51
CA TYR A 45 5.71 12.83 2.16
C TYR A 45 5.12 14.24 2.13
N SER A 46 4.96 14.88 3.30
CA SER A 46 4.38 16.22 3.41
C SER A 46 5.09 17.26 2.55
N HIS A 47 6.37 17.03 2.25
CA HIS A 47 7.23 17.92 1.48
C HIS A 47 7.00 17.83 -0.03
N ASP A 48 6.29 16.81 -0.52
CA ASP A 48 5.94 16.63 -1.93
C ASP A 48 4.43 16.40 -2.08
N LYS A 49 3.71 17.42 -2.55
CA LYS A 49 2.27 17.39 -2.74
C LYS A 49 1.81 16.27 -3.69
N LYS A 50 2.59 15.95 -4.72
CA LYS A 50 2.28 14.90 -5.69
C LYS A 50 2.46 13.52 -5.05
N ALA A 51 3.56 13.31 -4.34
CA ALA A 51 3.81 12.08 -3.59
C ALA A 51 2.77 11.86 -2.50
N HIS A 52 2.43 12.91 -1.74
CA HIS A 52 1.38 12.86 -0.71
C HIS A 52 0.01 12.48 -1.30
N LYS A 53 -0.39 13.10 -2.43
CA LYS A 53 -1.64 12.73 -3.13
C LYS A 53 -1.62 11.27 -3.60
N SER A 54 -0.49 10.80 -4.11
CA SER A 54 -0.32 9.40 -4.52
C SER A 54 -0.42 8.43 -3.33
N LYS A 55 0.21 8.77 -2.20
CA LYS A 55 0.11 8.04 -0.93
C LYS A 55 -1.35 7.89 -0.49
N MET A 56 -2.10 8.99 -0.45
CA MET A 56 -3.51 8.97 -0.04
C MET A 56 -4.37 8.07 -0.95
N LYS A 57 -4.15 8.14 -2.27
CA LYS A 57 -4.84 7.25 -3.22
C LYS A 57 -4.51 5.77 -2.99
N LEU A 58 -3.25 5.46 -2.72
CA LEU A 58 -2.83 4.09 -2.43
C LEU A 58 -3.48 3.56 -1.14
N LEU A 59 -3.48 4.36 -0.08
CA LEU A 59 -4.14 4.00 1.18
C LEU A 59 -5.64 3.74 0.99
N GLY A 60 -6.33 4.57 0.20
CA GLY A 60 -7.74 4.34 -0.13
C GLY A 60 -7.98 2.99 -0.84
N LYS A 61 -7.12 2.63 -1.81
CA LYS A 61 -7.20 1.32 -2.49
C LYS A 61 -6.93 0.15 -1.55
N ILE A 62 -5.95 0.29 -0.67
CA ILE A 62 -5.61 -0.74 0.33
C ILE A 62 -6.78 -0.96 1.28
N ASN A 63 -7.39 0.11 1.80
CA ASN A 63 -8.54 0.02 2.71
C ASN A 63 -9.75 -0.63 2.05
N VAL A 64 -10.06 -0.25 0.81
CA VAL A 64 -11.10 -0.93 0.02
C VAL A 64 -10.79 -2.42 -0.10
N ARG A 65 -9.56 -2.79 -0.45
CA ARG A 65 -9.19 -4.19 -0.63
C ARG A 65 -9.25 -4.99 0.67
N ILE A 66 -8.82 -4.39 1.78
CA ILE A 66 -8.94 -4.98 3.12
C ILE A 66 -10.41 -5.24 3.43
N TYR A 67 -11.29 -4.25 3.21
CA TYR A 67 -12.73 -4.37 3.43
C TYR A 67 -13.35 -5.49 2.58
N GLU A 68 -13.02 -5.56 1.28
CA GLU A 68 -13.52 -6.64 0.40
C GLU A 68 -13.12 -8.03 0.90
N ILE A 69 -11.89 -8.19 1.39
CA ILE A 69 -11.39 -9.46 1.93
C ILE A 69 -12.06 -9.79 3.27
N THR A 70 -12.27 -8.80 4.15
CA THR A 70 -12.86 -9.03 5.48
C THR A 70 -14.36 -9.29 5.43
N GLU A 71 -15.09 -8.57 4.57
CA GLU A 71 -16.55 -8.65 4.48
C GLU A 71 -17.04 -9.68 3.45
N GLY A 72 -16.13 -10.29 2.68
CA GLY A 72 -16.47 -11.23 1.60
C GLY A 72 -17.33 -10.61 0.49
N ARG A 73 -17.43 -9.28 0.43
CA ARG A 73 -18.24 -8.54 -0.53
C ARG A 73 -17.35 -7.73 -1.46
N SER A 74 -17.44 -8.00 -2.77
CA SER A 74 -16.93 -7.05 -3.76
C SER A 74 -17.83 -5.82 -3.76
N ILE A 75 -17.28 -4.67 -3.35
CA ILE A 75 -17.97 -3.38 -3.42
C ILE A 75 -18.07 -2.84 -4.86
N TRP A 76 -17.51 -3.58 -5.82
CA TRP A 76 -17.55 -3.32 -7.26
C TRP A 76 -18.39 -4.37 -8.01
N GLY A 77 -19.36 -4.98 -7.35
CA GLY A 77 -20.36 -5.87 -7.96
C GLY A 77 -21.32 -5.12 -8.87
#